data_AF-A0A942HN00-F1
#
_entry.id   AF-A0A942HN00-F1
#
_cell.length_a   1.000
_cell.length_b   1.000
_cell.length_c   1.000
_cell.angle_alpha   90.00
_cell.angle_beta   90.00
_cell.angle_gamma   90.00
#
_symmetry.space_group_name_H-M   'P 1'
#
loop_
_entity.id
_entity.type
_entity.pdbx_description
1 polymer ?
#
loop_
_entity_poly.entity_id
_entity_poly.type
_entity_poly.pdbx_seq_one_letter_code
_entity_poly.pdbx_strand_id
1 'polypeptide(L)'
;MRAALVIALVIAAALGLTACGFGTEGVSVPKNSPDREGAELFATHCAGCHTLGAAGTQGTGNRGQRAQGPSLNEREESKEDVLYAIQNGGFSGAIMPQNIVVGEEAEQVAEFVAKYAGQAATEAARPGQKSP
;
A
#
# COMPACT_ATOMS: atom_id res chain seq x y z
N MET A 1 24.05 6.68 -44.37
CA MET A 1 22.60 6.39 -44.25
C MET A 1 22.30 5.09 -43.49
N ARG A 2 22.98 3.97 -43.77
CA ARG A 2 22.75 2.70 -43.05
C ARG A 2 23.13 2.73 -41.55
N ALA A 3 24.24 3.40 -41.20
CA ALA A 3 24.66 3.53 -39.80
C ALA A 3 23.72 4.42 -38.96
N ALA A 4 23.14 5.46 -39.55
CA ALA A 4 22.19 6.36 -38.86
C ALA A 4 20.87 5.65 -38.52
N LEU A 5 20.41 4.73 -39.37
CA LEU A 5 19.22 3.91 -39.12
C LEU A 5 19.45 2.88 -38.00
N VAL A 6 20.66 2.32 -37.90
CA VAL A 6 21.02 1.38 -36.82
C VAL A 6 21.12 2.11 -35.47
N ILE A 7 21.66 3.33 -35.44
CA ILE A 7 21.76 4.14 -34.21
C ILE A 7 20.37 4.58 -33.73
N ALA A 8 19.45 4.95 -34.64
CA ALA A 8 18.07 5.32 -34.28
C ALA A 8 17.27 4.14 -33.69
N LEU A 9 17.49 2.91 -34.18
CA LEU A 9 16.85 1.70 -33.66
C LEU A 9 17.33 1.32 -32.26
N VAL A 10 18.60 1.57 -31.93
CA VAL A 10 19.16 1.26 -30.60
C VAL A 10 18.67 2.27 -29.54
N ILE A 11 18.48 3.54 -29.90
CA ILE A 11 17.95 4.56 -28.97
C ILE A 11 16.46 4.33 -28.66
N ALA A 12 15.66 3.88 -29.65
CA ALA A 12 14.25 3.54 -29.44
C ALA A 12 14.05 2.33 -28.51
N ALA A 13 15.00 1.39 -28.48
CA ALA A 13 14.95 0.24 -27.58
C ALA A 13 15.34 0.57 -26.13
N ALA A 14 16.14 1.63 -25.91
CA ALA A 14 16.60 2.02 -24.58
C ALA A 14 15.58 2.88 -23.80
N LEU A 15 14.65 3.56 -24.50
CA LEU A 15 13.61 4.39 -23.87
C LEU A 15 12.37 3.58 -23.43
N GLY A 16 12.28 2.29 -23.76
CA GLY A 16 11.14 1.43 -23.40
C GLY A 16 11.22 0.79 -22.01
N LEU A 17 12.34 0.92 -21.29
CA LEU A 17 12.57 0.20 -20.03
C LEU A 17 12.71 1.10 -18.79
N THR A 18 12.50 2.42 -18.90
CA THR A 18 12.45 3.30 -17.72
C THR A 18 11.02 3.42 -17.17
N ALA A 19 10.29 2.32 -17.09
CA ALA A 19 9.25 2.16 -16.08
C ALA A 19 9.90 1.59 -14.82
N CYS A 20 10.80 2.36 -14.21
CA CYS A 20 11.21 2.12 -12.83
C CYS A 20 10.02 2.48 -11.92
N GLY A 21 8.97 1.66 -11.96
CA GLY A 21 8.01 1.59 -10.88
C GLY A 21 8.76 0.98 -9.71
N PHE A 22 9.00 1.76 -8.67
CA PHE A 22 9.33 1.24 -7.36
C PHE A 22 8.17 0.34 -6.91
N GLY A 23 8.27 -0.97 -7.18
CA GLY A 23 7.70 -2.05 -6.39
C GLY A 23 6.23 -1.99 -5.95
N THR A 24 5.31 -1.33 -6.66
CA THR A 24 3.88 -1.57 -6.42
C THR A 24 3.50 -2.84 -7.16
N GLU A 25 3.40 -3.96 -6.44
CA GLU A 25 2.45 -5.00 -6.84
C GLU A 25 1.10 -4.27 -7.02
N GLY A 26 0.36 -4.50 -8.11
CA GLY A 26 -0.88 -3.74 -8.33
C GLY A 26 -1.89 -3.98 -7.19
N VAL A 27 -2.82 -3.03 -6.96
CA VAL A 27 -3.92 -3.22 -6.01
C VAL A 27 -4.69 -4.50 -6.37
N SER A 28 -4.67 -5.49 -5.46
CA SER A 28 -5.15 -6.86 -5.72
C SER A 28 -6.65 -7.04 -5.51
N VAL A 29 -7.31 -6.09 -4.84
CA VAL A 29 -8.78 -5.99 -4.77
C VAL A 29 -9.36 -6.06 -6.20
N PRO A 30 -10.54 -6.65 -6.47
CA PRO A 30 -11.15 -6.61 -7.82
C PRO A 30 -11.64 -5.21 -8.23
N LYS A 31 -11.67 -4.89 -9.54
CA LYS A 31 -12.09 -3.56 -10.05
C LYS A 31 -13.55 -3.22 -9.76
N ASN A 32 -14.39 -4.23 -9.60
CA ASN A 32 -15.81 -4.11 -9.30
C ASN A 32 -16.12 -4.29 -7.81
N SER A 33 -15.11 -4.41 -6.94
CA SER A 33 -15.33 -4.50 -5.49
C SER A 33 -15.71 -3.13 -4.93
N PRO A 34 -16.63 -3.03 -3.96
CA PRO A 34 -16.85 -1.78 -3.22
C PRO A 34 -15.58 -1.30 -2.51
N ASP A 35 -14.66 -2.19 -2.16
CA ASP A 35 -13.42 -1.82 -1.45
C ASP A 35 -12.33 -1.24 -2.38
N ARG A 36 -12.58 -1.19 -3.69
CA ARG A 36 -11.57 -0.77 -4.67
C ARG A 36 -11.08 0.64 -4.40
N GLU A 37 -12.00 1.56 -4.18
CA GLU A 37 -11.68 2.97 -3.98
C GLU A 37 -10.79 3.17 -2.75
N GLY A 38 -11.16 2.57 -1.61
CA GLY A 38 -10.35 2.61 -0.38
C GLY A 38 -8.95 2.03 -0.57
N ALA A 39 -8.80 1.00 -1.41
CA ALA A 39 -7.50 0.42 -1.73
C ALA A 39 -6.64 1.32 -2.61
N GLU A 40 -7.22 2.03 -3.59
CA GLU A 40 -6.54 2.99 -4.44
C GLU A 40 -6.15 4.26 -3.67
N LEU A 41 -7.03 4.77 -2.80
CA LEU A 41 -6.74 5.84 -1.86
C LEU A 41 -5.57 5.46 -0.95
N PHE A 42 -5.60 4.25 -0.37
CA PHE A 42 -4.49 3.77 0.46
C PHE A 42 -3.17 3.70 -0.33
N ALA A 43 -3.19 3.14 -1.54
CA ALA A 43 -2.01 3.06 -2.38
C ALA A 43 -1.44 4.44 -2.74
N THR A 44 -2.31 5.43 -2.93
CA THR A 44 -1.92 6.79 -3.30
C THR A 44 -1.36 7.57 -2.11
N HIS A 45 -1.98 7.45 -0.95
CA HIS A 45 -1.75 8.33 0.19
C HIS A 45 -0.92 7.71 1.32
N CYS A 46 -0.92 6.38 1.46
CA CYS A 46 -0.37 5.68 2.63
C CYS A 46 0.86 4.82 2.28
N ALA A 47 1.06 4.47 1.00
CA ALA A 47 2.07 3.51 0.55
C ALA A 47 3.51 3.86 0.90
N GLY A 48 3.83 5.16 1.03
CA GLY A 48 5.18 5.61 1.39
C GLY A 48 5.65 5.13 2.77
N CYS A 49 4.71 4.88 3.69
CA CYS A 49 5.01 4.52 5.07
C CYS A 49 4.52 3.12 5.44
N HIS A 50 3.38 2.69 4.91
CA HIS A 50 2.73 1.45 5.32
C HIS A 50 2.85 0.34 4.28
N THR A 51 3.01 -0.88 4.77
CA THR A 51 2.94 -2.10 3.97
C THR A 51 1.56 -2.73 4.15
N LEU A 52 0.82 -2.88 3.05
CA LEU A 52 -0.46 -3.57 2.98
C LEU A 52 -0.61 -4.21 1.59
N GLY A 53 -0.59 -5.54 1.56
CA GLY A 53 -0.54 -6.33 0.33
C GLY A 53 -1.80 -6.21 -0.52
N ALA A 54 -2.97 -6.03 0.11
CA ALA A 54 -4.23 -5.82 -0.62
C ALA A 54 -4.22 -4.54 -1.48
N ALA A 55 -3.51 -3.51 -1.01
CA ALA A 55 -3.29 -2.27 -1.74
C ALA A 55 -2.01 -2.31 -2.59
N GLY A 56 -1.27 -3.42 -2.58
CA GLY A 56 -0.03 -3.54 -3.35
C GLY A 56 1.09 -2.62 -2.86
N THR A 57 1.06 -2.26 -1.58
CA THR A 57 1.96 -1.26 -1.00
C THR A 57 3.08 -1.90 -0.22
N GLN A 58 4.27 -1.35 -0.38
CA GLN A 58 5.47 -1.75 0.33
C GLN A 58 6.14 -0.53 0.95
N GLY A 59 5.58 -0.08 2.07
CA GLY A 59 6.18 0.96 2.88
C GLY A 59 7.52 0.52 3.50
N THR A 60 8.14 1.43 4.24
CA THR A 60 9.46 1.21 4.85
C THR A 60 9.47 0.22 6.02
N GLY A 61 8.48 -0.68 6.14
CA GLY A 61 8.14 -1.54 7.29
C GLY A 61 9.24 -2.43 7.90
N ASN A 62 10.50 -2.28 7.50
CA ASN A 62 11.67 -2.75 8.26
C ASN A 62 11.85 -1.91 9.53
N ARG A 63 12.29 -2.43 10.68
CA ARG A 63 12.50 -1.63 11.92
C ARG A 63 13.74 -0.72 11.88
N GLY A 64 14.30 -0.47 10.70
CA GLY A 64 15.61 0.15 10.51
C GLY A 64 15.55 1.66 10.27
N GLN A 65 14.38 2.23 9.98
CA GLN A 65 14.22 3.67 9.75
C GLN A 65 13.45 4.35 10.89
N ARG A 66 13.83 5.60 11.19
CA ARG A 66 13.18 6.33 12.29
C ARG A 66 11.76 6.78 11.94
N ALA A 67 11.52 7.14 10.68
CA ALA A 67 10.22 7.56 10.17
C ALA A 67 9.65 6.47 9.28
N GLN A 68 8.72 5.68 9.82
CA GLN A 68 8.08 4.57 9.13
C GLN A 68 6.71 4.27 9.70
N GLY A 69 5.83 3.71 8.88
CA GLY A 69 4.57 3.14 9.33
C GLY A 69 4.74 1.66 9.71
N PRO A 70 3.91 1.12 10.61
CA PRO A 70 3.82 -0.32 10.81
C PRO A 70 3.38 -1.04 9.53
N SER A 71 3.83 -2.28 9.36
CA SER A 71 3.24 -3.22 8.41
C SER A 71 1.82 -3.57 8.88
N LEU A 72 0.84 -3.32 8.03
CA LEU A 72 -0.57 -3.64 8.30
C LEU A 72 -0.94 -5.06 7.87
N ASN A 73 -0.04 -5.77 7.18
CA ASN A 73 -0.23 -7.20 6.88
C ASN A 73 -0.23 -8.07 8.15
N GLU A 74 0.46 -7.63 9.21
CA GLU A 74 0.80 -8.43 10.39
C GLU A 74 -0.08 -8.13 11.61
N ARG A 75 -0.94 -7.12 11.53
CA ARG A 75 -1.79 -6.65 12.63
C ARG A 75 -3.16 -6.29 12.09
N GLU A 76 -4.20 -6.67 12.82
CA GLU A 76 -5.58 -6.26 12.55
C GLU A 76 -5.83 -4.86 13.12
N GLU A 77 -6.58 -4.04 12.38
CA GLU A 77 -7.01 -2.72 12.80
C GLU A 77 -8.53 -2.63 12.78
N SER A 78 -9.12 -1.92 13.75
CA SER A 78 -10.52 -1.53 13.65
C SER A 78 -10.70 -0.30 12.75
N LYS A 79 -11.89 -0.10 12.20
CA LYS A 79 -12.21 1.09 11.39
C LYS A 79 -12.00 2.36 12.22
N GLU A 80 -12.44 2.34 13.48
CA GLU A 80 -12.36 3.46 14.41
C GLU A 80 -10.91 3.84 14.73
N ASP A 81 -10.05 2.84 14.93
CA ASP A 81 -8.61 3.03 15.16
C ASP A 81 -7.93 3.66 13.95
N VAL A 82 -8.29 3.23 12.74
CA VAL A 82 -7.73 3.79 11.50
C VAL A 82 -8.20 5.22 11.30
N LEU A 83 -9.49 5.52 11.53
CA LEU A 83 -10.01 6.88 11.47
C LEU A 83 -9.31 7.80 12.47
N TYR A 84 -9.13 7.32 13.71
CA TYR A 84 -8.40 8.05 14.74
C TYR A 84 -6.96 8.34 14.30
N ALA A 85 -6.25 7.34 13.78
CA ALA A 85 -4.89 7.49 13.30
C ALA A 85 -4.80 8.50 12.13
N ILE A 86 -5.69 8.41 11.15
CA ILE A 86 -5.73 9.35 10.02
C ILE A 86 -5.94 10.79 10.52
N GLN A 87 -6.87 11.00 11.45
CA GLN A 87 -7.21 12.34 11.94
C GLN A 87 -6.12 12.95 12.83
N ASN A 88 -5.40 12.13 13.59
CA ASN A 88 -4.49 12.62 14.64
C ASN A 88 -2.99 12.43 14.32
N GLY A 89 -2.65 11.87 13.15
CA GLY A 89 -1.26 11.62 12.79
C GLY A 89 -0.68 10.36 13.45
N GLY A 90 -1.47 9.29 13.45
CA GLY A 90 -1.20 8.06 14.17
C GLY A 90 -1.46 8.19 15.66
N PHE A 91 -1.28 7.10 16.41
CA PHE A 91 -1.55 7.06 17.85
C PHE A 91 -0.60 7.94 18.69
N SER A 92 0.55 8.33 18.14
CA SER A 92 1.49 9.24 18.80
C SER A 92 1.44 10.67 18.28
N GLY A 93 0.83 10.93 17.11
CA GLY A 93 0.89 12.22 16.42
C GLY A 93 2.28 12.65 15.93
N ALA A 94 3.30 11.79 16.08
CA ALA A 94 4.70 12.22 15.95
C ALA A 94 5.32 12.00 14.56
N ILE A 95 4.86 10.98 13.83
CA ILE A 95 5.50 10.53 12.58
C ILE A 95 4.51 10.48 11.41
N MET A 96 3.33 9.90 11.64
CA MET A 96 2.29 9.86 10.61
C MET A 96 1.67 11.26 10.49
N PRO A 97 1.57 11.83 9.27
CA PRO A 97 0.88 13.10 9.09
C PRO A 97 -0.62 12.98 9.43
N GLN A 98 -1.19 14.04 9.98
CA GLN A 98 -2.63 14.13 10.23
C GLN A 98 -3.40 14.53 8.97
N ASN A 99 -4.66 14.10 8.88
CA ASN A 99 -5.63 14.47 7.84
C ASN A 99 -5.12 14.28 6.41
N ILE A 100 -4.40 13.17 6.16
CA ILE A 100 -3.89 12.81 4.83
C ILE A 100 -5.04 12.64 3.83
N VAL A 101 -6.15 12.07 4.32
CA VAL A 101 -7.47 12.01 3.67
C VAL A 101 -8.52 12.43 4.70
N VAL A 102 -9.69 12.90 4.24
CA VAL A 102 -10.76 13.40 5.12
C VAL A 102 -12.15 13.01 4.60
N GLY A 103 -13.16 13.07 5.47
CA GLY A 103 -14.54 12.78 5.11
C GLY A 103 -14.70 11.36 4.55
N GLU A 104 -15.40 11.26 3.42
CA GLU A 104 -15.70 10.00 2.74
C GLU A 104 -14.45 9.20 2.37
N GLU A 105 -13.36 9.86 1.94
CA GLU A 105 -12.11 9.17 1.60
C GLU A 105 -11.48 8.52 2.85
N ALA A 106 -11.58 9.18 4.01
CA ALA A 106 -11.08 8.62 5.26
C ALA A 106 -11.91 7.41 5.71
N GLU A 107 -13.23 7.46 5.54
CA GLU A 107 -14.14 6.34 5.79
C GLU A 107 -13.77 5.13 4.92
N GLN A 108 -13.59 5.35 3.61
CA GLN A 108 -13.26 4.30 2.65
C GLN A 108 -11.89 3.67 2.91
N VAL A 109 -10.87 4.48 3.23
CA VAL A 109 -9.56 3.97 3.63
C VAL A 109 -9.66 3.17 4.92
N ALA A 110 -10.42 3.65 5.91
CA ALA A 110 -10.56 2.96 7.18
C ALA A 110 -11.30 1.62 7.06
N GLU A 111 -12.37 1.56 6.27
CA GLU A 111 -13.08 0.32 5.96
C GLU A 111 -12.19 -0.69 5.23
N PHE A 112 -11.45 -0.21 4.23
CA PHE A 112 -10.50 -1.03 3.50
C PHE A 112 -9.41 -1.58 4.44
N VAL A 113 -8.76 -0.73 5.25
CA VAL A 113 -7.72 -1.21 6.17
C VAL A 113 -8.30 -2.20 7.18
N ALA A 114 -9.46 -1.93 7.77
CA ALA A 114 -10.08 -2.83 8.74
C ALA A 114 -10.39 -4.21 8.16
N LYS A 115 -10.74 -4.29 6.87
CA LYS A 115 -11.07 -5.54 6.19
C LYS A 115 -9.85 -6.35 5.75
N TYR A 116 -8.75 -5.67 5.40
CA TYR A 116 -7.59 -6.29 4.75
C TYR A 116 -6.33 -6.34 5.62
N ALA A 117 -6.28 -5.62 6.73
CA ALA A 117 -5.18 -5.69 7.68
C ALA A 117 -5.15 -7.08 8.37
N GLY A 118 -3.96 -7.52 8.77
CA GLY A 118 -3.75 -8.80 9.46
C GLY A 118 -3.85 -10.04 8.58
N GLN A 119 -4.08 -9.93 7.27
CA GLN A 119 -4.26 -11.10 6.40
C GLN A 119 -3.06 -12.06 6.39
N ALA A 120 -1.82 -11.55 6.44
CA ALA A 120 -0.65 -12.43 6.54
C ALA A 120 -0.58 -13.17 7.89
N ALA A 121 -1.08 -12.57 8.97
CA ALA A 121 -1.20 -13.23 10.28
C ALA A 121 -2.26 -14.34 10.27
N THR A 122 -3.32 -14.19 9.48
CA THR A 122 -4.36 -15.23 9.31
C THR A 122 -3.92 -16.39 8.40
N GLU A 123 -3.15 -16.11 7.34
CA GLU A 123 -2.65 -17.12 6.40
C GLU A 123 -1.48 -17.92 6.98
N ALA A 124 -0.66 -17.29 7.84
CA ALA A 124 0.35 -17.95 8.65
C ALA A 124 -0.23 -18.70 9.85
N ALA A 125 -1.35 -19.41 9.64
CA ALA A 125 -2.08 -20.18 10.65
C ALA A 125 -1.10 -20.87 11.61
N ARG A 126 -1.29 -20.57 12.89
CA ARG A 126 -0.51 -21.08 14.01
C ARG A 126 -0.36 -22.60 13.88
N PRO A 127 0.81 -23.20 14.20
CA PRO A 127 0.98 -24.65 14.13
C PRO A 127 -0.17 -25.36 14.87
N GLY A 128 -1.05 -26.03 14.10
CA GLY A 128 -2.13 -26.84 14.66
C GLY A 128 -3.57 -26.47 14.28
N GLN A 129 -3.84 -25.40 13.51
CA GLN A 129 -5.19 -25.15 13.00
C GLN A 129 -5.34 -25.61 11.54
N LYS A 130 -6.34 -26.46 11.28
CA LYS A 130 -6.73 -26.82 9.91
C LYS A 130 -7.50 -25.65 9.30
N SER A 131 -7.09 -25.23 8.11
CA SER A 131 -7.85 -24.30 7.27
C SER A 131 -9.25 -24.83 6.99
N PRO A 132 -10.28 -23.96 6.90
CA PRO A 132 -11.64 -24.35 6.52
C PRO A 132 -11.72 -24.92 5.10
#